data_AF-A0A954H7C3-F1
#
_entry.id   AF-A0A954H7C3-F1
#
_cell.length_a   1.000
_cell.length_b   1.000
_cell.length_c   1.000
_cell.angle_alpha   90.00
_cell.angle_beta   90.00
_cell.angle_gamma   90.00
#
_symmetry.space_group_name_H-M   'P 1'
#
loop_
_entity.id
_entity.type
_entity.pdbx_description
1 polymer ?
#
loop_
_entity_poly.entity_id
_entity_poly.type
_entity_poly.pdbx_seq_one_letter_code
_entity_poly.pdbx_strand_id
1 'polypeptide(L)' 'LDDEARKLCDELGMTMSRAKTPGSHPTFITMIRKLIQERIASAPRECLGQYGPNHDVCPDDCCPAPTRPPGRP' A
#
# COMPACT_ATOMS: atom_id res chain seq x y z
N LEU A 1 -6.05 -1.55 16.11
CA LEU A 1 -6.17 -0.75 14.87
C LEU A 1 -7.58 -0.19 14.68
N ASP A 2 -8.57 -0.96 14.23
CA ASP A 2 -9.91 -0.41 13.94
C ASP A 2 -10.63 0.08 15.21
N ASP A 3 -10.50 -0.62 16.33
CA ASP A 3 -11.10 -0.22 17.62
C ASP A 3 -10.46 1.05 18.20
N GLU A 4 -9.13 1.15 18.13
CA GLU A 4 -8.39 2.33 18.60
C GLU A 4 -8.70 3.54 17.72
N ALA A 5 -8.76 3.35 16.40
CA ALA A 5 -9.14 4.39 15.45
C ALA A 5 -10.59 4.86 15.67
N ARG A 6 -11.52 3.95 15.95
CA ARG A 6 -12.92 4.29 16.28
C ARG A 6 -12.99 5.20 17.50
N LYS A 7 -12.38 4.78 18.62
CA LYS A 7 -12.38 5.56 19.87
C LYS A 7 -11.86 6.97 19.67
N LEU A 8 -10.73 7.11 18.96
CA LEU A 8 -10.15 8.43 18.67
C LEU A 8 -11.06 9.28 17.76
N CYS A 9 -11.71 8.67 16.76
CA CYS A 9 -12.66 9.39 15.93
C CYS A 9 -13.86 9.90 16.75
N ASP A 10 -14.37 9.09 17.67
CA ASP A 10 -15.48 9.49 18.54
C ASP A 10 -15.06 10.64 19.48
N GLU A 11 -13.85 10.62 20.03
CA GLU A 11 -13.27 11.73 20.82
C GLU A 11 -13.13 13.02 20.02
N LEU A 12 -12.76 12.91 18.74
CA LEU A 12 -12.56 14.05 17.84
C LEU A 12 -13.85 14.50 17.12
N GLY A 13 -14.98 13.83 17.36
CA GLY A 13 -16.24 14.11 16.66
C GLY A 13 -16.21 13.79 15.16
N MET A 14 -15.34 12.88 14.73
CA MET A 14 -15.15 12.47 13.34
C MET A 14 -15.99 11.24 13.00
N THR A 15 -16.65 11.26 11.84
CA THR A 15 -17.31 10.07 11.31
C THR A 15 -16.28 9.13 10.69
N MET A 16 -16.08 7.96 11.29
CA MET A 16 -15.33 6.88 10.67
C MET A 16 -16.29 5.91 9.94
N SER A 17 -15.84 5.35 8.82
CA SER A 17 -16.50 4.27 8.10
C SER A 17 -15.45 3.26 7.65
N ARG A 18 -15.76 1.96 7.75
CA ARG A 18 -14.86 0.88 7.36
C ARG A 18 -15.38 0.21 6.10
N ALA A 19 -14.59 0.26 5.03
CA ALA A 19 -14.85 -0.53 3.84
C ALA A 19 -14.76 -2.03 4.16
N LYS A 20 -15.63 -2.84 3.56
CA LYS A 20 -15.54 -4.30 3.66
C LYS A 20 -14.27 -4.80 2.98
N THR A 21 -13.83 -5.99 3.37
CA THR A 21 -12.76 -6.67 2.63
C THR A 21 -13.22 -6.99 1.20
N PRO A 22 -12.31 -7.07 0.21
CA PRO A 22 -12.68 -7.33 -1.19
C PRO A 22 -13.35 -8.69 -1.41
N GLY A 23 -13.15 -9.66 -0.50
CA GLY A 23 -13.64 -11.03 -0.66
C GLY A 23 -13.19 -11.65 -1.99
N SER A 24 -14.13 -12.27 -2.70
CA SER A 24 -13.93 -12.88 -4.01
C SER A 24 -14.35 -11.97 -5.18
N HIS A 25 -14.33 -10.65 -4.99
CA HIS A 25 -14.75 -9.72 -6.04
C HIS A 25 -13.93 -9.93 -7.34
N PRO A 26 -14.57 -10.09 -8.51
CA PRO A 26 -13.88 -10.45 -9.76
C PRO A 26 -12.72 -9.52 -10.14
N THR A 27 -12.88 -8.21 -9.93
CA THR A 27 -11.82 -7.22 -10.19
C THR A 27 -10.58 -7.44 -9.31
N PHE A 28 -10.76 -7.80 -8.04
CA PHE A 28 -9.64 -8.03 -7.12
C PHE A 28 -8.87 -9.30 -7.51
N ILE A 29 -9.58 -10.39 -7.82
CA ILE A 29 -8.98 -11.63 -8.30
C ILE A 29 -8.25 -11.41 -9.64
N THR A 30 -8.87 -10.67 -10.55
CA THR A 30 -8.26 -10.34 -11.85
C THR A 30 -6.98 -9.55 -11.67
N MET A 31 -6.97 -8.58 -10.75
CA MET A 31 -5.78 -7.79 -10.41
C MET A 31 -4.66 -8.70 -9.88
N ILE A 32 -4.95 -9.60 -8.93
CA ILE A 32 -3.94 -10.57 -8.43
C ILE A 32 -3.39 -11.44 -9.57
N ARG A 33 -4.26 -11.97 -10.44
CA ARG A 33 -3.84 -12.76 -11.60
C ARG A 33 -2.86 -12.00 -12.48
N LYS A 34 -3.14 -10.72 -12.77
CA LYS A 34 -2.25 -9.86 -13.57
C LYS A 34 -0.90 -9.63 -12.89
N LEU A 35 -0.87 -9.33 -11.59
CA LEU A 35 0.38 -9.19 -10.83
C LEU A 35 1.25 -10.45 -10.90
N ILE A 36 0.64 -11.64 -10.87
CA ILE A 36 1.38 -12.90 -11.04
C ILE A 36 1.94 -13.00 -12.47
N GLN A 37 1.13 -12.70 -13.49
CA GLN A 37 1.55 -12.73 -14.90
C GLN A 37 2.70 -11.76 -15.19
N GLU A 38 2.71 -10.58 -14.58
CA GLU A 38 3.83 -9.62 -14.65
C GLU A 38 5.17 -10.26 -14.21
N ARG A 39 5.13 -11.15 -13.21
CA ARG A 39 6.33 -11.80 -12.65
C ARG A 39 6.79 -13.02 -13.43
N ILE A 40 5.86 -13.82 -13.94
CA ILE A 40 6.19 -15.13 -14.53
C ILE A 40 6.25 -15.15 -16.05
N ALA A 41 5.61 -14.18 -16.73
CA ALA A 41 5.43 -14.19 -18.17
C ALA A 41 5.85 -12.89 -18.85
N SER A 42 6.63 -12.04 -18.15
CA SER A 42 7.08 -10.72 -18.62
C SER A 42 5.93 -9.86 -19.20
N ALA A 43 4.72 -10.01 -18.64
CA ALA A 43 3.57 -9.22 -19.05
C ALA A 43 3.78 -7.72 -18.70
N PRO A 44 3.13 -6.79 -19.42
CA PRO A 44 3.19 -5.37 -19.10
C PRO A 44 2.77 -5.11 -17.66
N ARG A 45 3.56 -4.27 -16.97
CA ARG A 45 3.29 -3.87 -15.58
C ARG A 45 2.31 -2.71 -15.55
N GLU A 46 1.10 -2.98 -15.09
CA GLU A 46 0.06 -1.95 -15.03
C GLU A 46 0.30 -1.00 -13.84
N CYS A 47 0.22 0.31 -14.07
CA CYS A 47 0.34 1.32 -13.03
C CYS A 47 -0.72 2.41 -13.21
N LEU A 48 -1.13 3.03 -12.11
CA LEU A 48 -2.04 4.17 -12.09
C LEU A 48 -1.34 5.37 -11.45
N GLY A 49 -1.53 6.56 -12.03
CA GLY A 49 -0.94 7.81 -11.56
C GLY A 49 0.33 8.20 -12.31
N GLN A 50 1.05 9.18 -11.76
CA GLN A 50 2.23 9.78 -12.40
C GLN A 50 3.53 8.96 -12.21
N TYR A 51 3.52 8.00 -11.30
CA TYR A 51 4.66 7.15 -11.01
C TYR A 51 4.44 5.79 -11.67
N GLY A 52 5.49 5.31 -12.34
CA GLY A 52 5.48 4.00 -13.00
C GLY A 52 5.44 2.83 -12.00
N PRO A 53 5.39 1.58 -12.52
CA PRO A 53 5.47 0.38 -11.70
C PRO A 53 6.80 0.33 -10.94
N ASN A 54 6.75 -0.12 -9.69
CA ASN A 54 7.94 -0.18 -8.84
C ASN A 54 8.89 -1.32 -9.27
N HIS A 55 10.14 -1.24 -8.81
CA HIS A 55 11.15 -2.28 -9.06
C HIS A 55 10.81 -3.58 -8.31
N ASP A 56 11.29 -4.70 -8.86
CA ASP A 56 11.18 -6.01 -8.21
C ASP A 56 12.26 -6.25 -7.17
N VAL A 57 13.43 -5.67 -7.44
CA VAL A 57 14.63 -5.69 -6.61
C VAL A 57 15.01 -4.25 -6.37
N CYS A 58 15.15 -3.87 -5.10
CA CYS A 58 15.53 -2.52 -4.74
C CYS A 58 16.91 -2.17 -5.31
N PRO A 59 17.05 -1.05 -6.04
CA PRO A 59 18.34 -0.42 -6.26
C PRO A 59 19.04 -0.13 -4.93
N ASP A 60 20.37 -0.19 -4.90
CA ASP A 60 21.17 0.03 -3.69
C ASP A 60 20.93 1.40 -3.03
N ASP A 61 20.52 2.40 -3.83
CA ASP A 61 20.25 3.78 -3.43
C ASP A 61 18.75 4.09 -3.22
N CYS A 62 17.87 3.10 -3.34
CA CYS A 62 16.42 3.32 -3.33
C CYS A 62 15.86 3.76 -1.96
N CYS A 63 16.45 3.32 -0.85
CA CYS A 63 15.99 3.66 0.49
C CYS A 63 17.18 4.15 1.33
N PRO A 64 17.57 5.43 1.19
CA PRO A 64 18.63 5.99 2.02
C PRO A 64 18.22 5.91 3.49
N ALA A 65 19.19 5.64 4.36
CA ALA A 65 18.94 5.60 5.80
C ALA A 65 18.35 6.93 6.27
N PRO A 66 17.28 6.92 7.11
CA PRO A 66 16.68 8.15 7.59
C PRO A 66 17.69 8.93 8.45
N THR A 67 17.79 10.23 8.21
CA THR A 67 18.58 11.15 9.05
C THR A 67 17.91 11.28 10.42
N ARG A 68 18.45 10.61 11.44
CA ARG A 68 17.96 10.75 12.80
C ARG A 68 18.38 12.12 13.35
N PRO A 69 17.47 12.92 13.94
CA PRO A 69 17.86 14.11 14.69
C PRO A 69 18.76 13.70 15.87
N PRO A 70 19.65 14.59 16.34
CA PRO A 70 20.49 14.31 17.49
C PRO A 70 19.63 13.94 18.71
N GLY A 71 20.08 12.96 19.49
CA GLY A 71 19.39 12.53 20.70
C GLY A 71 19.14 13.72 21.63
N ARG A 72 17.93 13.82 22.17
CA ARG A 72 17.62 14.80 23.22
C ARG A 72 18.48 14.44 24.45
N PRO A 73 19.09 15.43 25.13
CA PRO A 73 19.86 15.18 26.36
C PRO A 73 19.02 14.54 27.46
#